data_AF-A0A0D7AAS7-F1
#
_entry.id   AF-A0A0D7AAS7-F1
#
_cell.length_a   1.000
_cell.length_b   1.000
_cell.length_c   1.000
_cell.angle_alpha   90.00
_cell.angle_beta   90.00
_cell.angle_gamma   90.00
#
_symmetry.space_group_name_H-M   'P 1'
#
loop_
_entity.id
_entity.type
_entity.pdbx_description
1 polymer ?
#
loop_
_entity_poly.entity_id
_entity_poly.type
_entity_poly.pdbx_seq_one_letter_code
_entity_poly.pdbx_strand_id
1 'polypeptide(L)'
;MSLNAAEIAAWTAEVEAWESDHSQPNPYEPKLKPLTQRDVRLRLAEEEKAEATRAAALGHIRSKLTAQKLLLQGLELEELQRKLRRDVHALGQHATSLQKAKTVEFGTLLQGRISRWTRNAEVHLPCIPSLAEVDAEAAPENAQVPPPYDLKIWMPSRVCKRAMP
;
A
#
# COMPACT_ATOMS: atom_id res chain seq x y z
N MET A 1 9.43 -5.28 22.89
CA MET A 1 8.77 -6.58 23.02
C MET A 1 9.80 -7.53 23.60
N SER A 2 9.67 -7.94 24.86
CA SER A 2 10.52 -8.99 25.43
C SER A 2 9.97 -10.35 24.99
N LEU A 3 10.84 -11.23 24.51
CA LEU A 3 10.47 -12.63 24.23
C LEU A 3 10.13 -13.32 25.55
N ASN A 4 9.06 -14.13 25.56
CA ASN A 4 8.62 -14.85 26.75
C ASN A 4 9.62 -15.97 27.06
N ALA A 5 10.05 -16.09 28.31
CA ALA A 5 11.00 -17.13 28.73
C ALA A 5 10.49 -18.55 28.41
N ALA A 6 9.17 -18.76 28.44
CA ALA A 6 8.56 -20.03 28.07
C ALA A 6 8.69 -20.34 26.57
N GLU A 7 8.58 -19.33 25.70
CA GLU A 7 8.73 -19.49 24.24
C GLU A 7 10.18 -19.79 23.88
N ILE A 8 11.13 -19.16 24.57
CA ILE A 8 12.57 -19.41 24.40
C ILE A 8 12.89 -20.86 24.80
N ALA A 9 12.44 -21.30 25.99
CA ALA A 9 12.70 -22.66 26.47
C ALA A 9 12.11 -23.74 25.54
N ALA A 10 10.89 -23.51 25.04
CA ALA A 10 10.27 -24.42 24.09
C ALA A 10 11.05 -24.50 22.77
N TRP A 11 11.47 -23.35 22.22
CA TRP A 11 12.25 -23.33 20.98
C TRP A 11 13.64 -23.95 21.14
N THR A 12 14.33 -23.70 22.26
CA THR A 12 15.61 -24.33 22.56
C THR A 12 15.49 -25.86 22.62
N ALA A 13 14.44 -26.38 23.26
CA ALA A 13 14.21 -27.82 23.30
C ALA A 13 13.94 -28.44 21.91
N GLU A 14 13.24 -27.73 21.04
CA GLU A 14 13.01 -28.17 19.65
C GLU A 14 14.31 -28.17 18.83
N VAL A 15 15.19 -27.18 19.03
CA VAL A 15 16.52 -27.12 18.40
C VAL A 15 17.41 -28.26 18.88
N GLU A 16 17.53 -28.45 20.19
CA GLU A 16 18.35 -29.53 20.75
C GLU A 16 17.86 -30.92 20.32
N ALA A 17 16.55 -31.12 20.24
CA ALA A 17 15.95 -32.36 19.76
C ALA A 17 16.26 -32.65 18.29
N TRP A 18 16.26 -31.61 17.44
CA TRP A 18 16.60 -31.73 16.02
C TRP A 18 18.11 -31.87 15.76
N GLU A 19 18.95 -31.13 16.48
CA GLU A 19 20.41 -31.25 16.40
C GLU A 19 20.88 -32.65 16.83
N SER A 20 20.23 -33.21 17.85
CA SER A 20 20.51 -34.57 18.33
C SER A 20 19.99 -35.65 17.37
N ASP A 21 18.87 -35.41 16.69
CA ASP A 21 18.26 -36.35 15.75
C ASP A 21 17.57 -35.59 14.60
N HIS A 22 18.21 -35.63 13.43
CA HIS A 22 17.74 -34.92 12.23
C HIS A 22 16.49 -35.57 11.60
N SER A 23 15.99 -36.70 12.13
CA SER A 23 14.69 -37.26 11.76
C SER A 23 13.52 -36.55 12.45
N GLN A 24 13.79 -35.75 13.48
CA GLN A 24 12.79 -34.92 14.15
C GLN A 24 12.38 -33.71 13.30
N PRO A 25 11.22 -33.08 13.58
CA PRO A 25 10.77 -31.90 12.85
C PRO A 25 11.80 -30.77 12.92
N ASN A 26 12.19 -30.24 11.75
CA ASN A 26 13.15 -29.14 11.66
C ASN A 26 12.52 -27.84 12.23
N PRO A 27 13.06 -27.27 13.32
CA PRO A 27 12.50 -26.06 13.94
C PRO A 27 12.69 -24.80 13.08
N TYR A 28 13.56 -24.86 12.08
CA TYR A 28 13.78 -23.78 11.11
C TYR A 28 12.79 -23.82 9.93
N GLU A 29 12.03 -24.91 9.77
CA GLU A 29 10.96 -24.96 8.78
C GLU A 29 9.71 -24.21 9.27
N PRO A 30 9.06 -23.40 8.41
CA PRO A 30 7.83 -22.73 8.78
C PRO A 30 6.72 -23.74 9.12
N LYS A 31 6.34 -23.82 10.39
CA LYS A 31 5.23 -24.69 10.87
C LYS A 31 3.86 -24.28 10.33
N LEU A 32 3.74 -23.04 9.86
CA LEU A 32 2.51 -22.50 9.29
C LEU A 32 2.54 -22.62 7.76
N LYS A 33 1.43 -23.09 7.19
CA LYS A 33 1.21 -22.99 5.74
C LYS A 33 1.34 -21.50 5.35
N PRO A 34 2.24 -21.14 4.42
CA PRO A 34 2.37 -19.75 4.01
C PRO A 34 1.07 -19.32 3.36
N LEU A 35 0.34 -18.43 4.02
CA LEU A 35 -0.83 -17.78 3.45
C LEU A 35 -0.35 -17.00 2.23
N THR A 36 -0.73 -17.43 1.02
CA THR A 36 -0.24 -16.75 -0.17
C THR A 36 -1.01 -15.45 -0.38
N GLN A 37 -0.40 -14.50 -1.09
CA GLN A 37 -1.10 -13.27 -1.49
C GLN A 37 -2.39 -13.56 -2.27
N ARG A 38 -2.43 -14.66 -3.03
CA ARG A 38 -3.62 -15.09 -3.78
C ARG A 38 -4.73 -15.52 -2.83
N ASP A 39 -4.40 -16.25 -1.77
CA ASP A 39 -5.37 -16.70 -0.77
C ASP A 39 -5.97 -15.51 -0.02
N VAL A 40 -5.14 -14.53 0.35
CA VAL A 40 -5.62 -13.28 0.97
C VAL A 40 -6.56 -12.53 0.02
N ARG A 41 -6.18 -12.38 -1.25
CA ARG A 41 -7.03 -11.70 -2.25
C ARG A 41 -8.36 -12.42 -2.46
N LEU A 42 -8.37 -13.75 -2.47
CA LEU A 42 -9.58 -14.54 -2.59
C LEU A 42 -10.51 -14.29 -1.40
N ARG A 43 -10.00 -14.45 -0.16
CA ARG A 43 -10.79 -14.21 1.05
C ARG A 43 -11.40 -12.82 1.08
N LEU A 44 -10.61 -11.81 0.79
CA LEU A 44 -11.09 -10.44 0.77
C LEU A 44 -12.15 -10.20 -0.34
N ALA A 45 -11.99 -10.84 -1.52
CA ALA A 45 -12.99 -10.74 -2.58
C ALA A 45 -14.31 -11.44 -2.22
N GLU A 46 -14.25 -12.55 -1.49
CA GLU A 46 -15.43 -13.25 -0.97
C GLU A 46 -16.14 -12.40 0.10
N GLU A 47 -15.39 -11.78 1.02
CA GLU A 47 -15.93 -10.84 2.00
C GLU A 47 -16.61 -9.64 1.34
N GLU A 48 -15.97 -9.03 0.33
CA GLU A 48 -16.57 -7.93 -0.43
C GLU A 48 -17.88 -8.36 -1.11
N LYS A 49 -17.92 -9.57 -1.69
CA LYS A 49 -19.12 -10.12 -2.32
C LYS A 49 -20.24 -10.31 -1.31
N ALA A 50 -19.94 -10.91 -0.16
CA ALA A 50 -20.92 -11.13 0.90
C ALA A 50 -21.47 -9.81 1.45
N GLU A 51 -20.62 -8.80 1.64
CA GLU A 51 -21.06 -7.45 2.03
C GLU A 51 -21.90 -6.78 0.95
N ALA A 52 -21.53 -6.91 -0.34
CA ALA A 52 -22.32 -6.37 -1.44
C ALA A 52 -23.73 -6.97 -1.49
N THR A 53 -23.85 -8.29 -1.32
CA THR A 53 -25.16 -8.97 -1.27
C THR A 53 -26.00 -8.49 -0.09
N ARG A 54 -25.40 -8.32 1.10
CA ARG A 54 -26.10 -7.79 2.28
C ARG A 54 -26.57 -6.35 2.07
N ALA A 55 -25.71 -5.48 1.55
CA ALA A 55 -26.06 -4.09 1.26
C ALA A 55 -27.20 -3.97 0.23
N ALA A 56 -27.17 -4.80 -0.81
CA ALA A 56 -28.25 -4.86 -1.81
C ALA A 56 -29.58 -5.32 -1.21
N ALA A 57 -29.57 -6.33 -0.34
CA ALA A 57 -30.76 -6.79 0.37
C ALA A 57 -31.35 -5.72 1.30
N LEU A 58 -30.52 -4.84 1.86
CA LEU A 58 -30.92 -3.73 2.72
C LEU A 58 -31.25 -2.43 1.94
N GLY A 59 -31.16 -2.44 0.60
CA GLY A 59 -31.41 -1.26 -0.22
C GLY A 59 -30.36 -0.15 -0.08
N HIS A 60 -29.19 -0.44 0.52
CA HIS A 60 -28.13 0.54 0.70
C HIS A 60 -27.38 0.82 -0.61
N ILE A 61 -27.30 2.09 -1.01
CA ILE A 61 -26.47 2.52 -2.14
C ILE A 61 -25.01 2.44 -1.70
N ARG A 62 -24.29 1.45 -2.21
CA ARG A 62 -22.87 1.27 -1.92
C ARG A 62 -22.03 2.26 -2.73
N SER A 63 -20.94 2.75 -2.12
CA SER A 63 -19.87 3.38 -2.90
C SER A 63 -19.40 2.45 -4.01
N LYS A 64 -19.18 2.99 -5.21
CA LYS A 64 -18.62 2.24 -6.36
C LYS A 64 -17.25 1.64 -6.03
N LEU A 65 -16.53 2.24 -5.08
CA LEU A 65 -15.22 1.79 -4.64
C LEU A 65 -15.28 1.40 -3.15
N THR A 66 -15.00 0.14 -2.83
CA THR A 66 -14.87 -0.31 -1.44
C THR A 66 -13.58 0.19 -0.82
N ALA A 67 -13.53 0.27 0.52
CA ALA A 67 -12.33 0.64 1.25
C ALA A 67 -11.14 -0.27 0.88
N GLN A 68 -11.36 -1.57 0.77
CA GLN A 68 -10.33 -2.52 0.33
C GLN A 68 -9.79 -2.20 -1.07
N LYS A 69 -10.67 -1.97 -2.05
CA LYS A 69 -10.26 -1.60 -3.42
C LYS A 69 -9.51 -0.28 -3.44
N LEU A 70 -9.93 0.69 -2.61
CA LEU A 70 -9.23 1.95 -2.43
C LEU A 70 -7.80 1.73 -1.95
N LEU A 71 -7.59 0.88 -0.93
CA LEU A 71 -6.28 0.57 -0.39
C LEU A 71 -5.38 -0.12 -1.41
N LEU A 72 -5.92 -1.12 -2.13
CA LEU A 72 -5.18 -1.84 -3.16
C LEU A 72 -4.73 -0.88 -4.28
N GLN A 73 -5.64 -0.02 -4.75
CA GLN A 73 -5.31 1.00 -5.75
C GLN A 73 -4.26 2.00 -5.24
N GLY A 74 -4.33 2.39 -3.97
CA GLY A 74 -3.34 3.28 -3.36
C GLY A 74 -1.94 2.66 -3.35
N LEU A 75 -1.84 1.39 -2.96
CA LEU A 75 -0.56 0.64 -2.98
C LEU A 75 0.00 0.48 -4.40
N GLU A 76 -0.86 0.21 -5.38
CA GLU A 76 -0.47 0.17 -6.79
C GLU A 76 0.07 1.53 -7.27
N LEU A 77 -0.55 2.64 -6.87
CA LEU A 77 -0.06 3.98 -7.21
C LEU A 77 1.30 4.27 -6.59
N GLU A 78 1.53 3.89 -5.33
CA GLU A 78 2.85 4.03 -4.69
C GLU A 78 3.93 3.19 -5.41
N GLU A 79 3.59 2.01 -5.93
CA GLU A 79 4.52 1.22 -6.76
C GLU A 79 4.80 1.91 -8.10
N LEU A 80 3.77 2.48 -8.75
CA LEU A 80 3.93 3.21 -10.01
C LEU A 80 4.78 4.47 -9.81
N GLN A 81 4.66 5.17 -8.68
CA GLN A 81 5.55 6.28 -8.32
C GLN A 81 7.00 5.82 -8.17
N ARG A 82 7.23 4.72 -7.44
CA ARG A 82 8.57 4.14 -7.29
C ARG A 82 9.16 3.69 -8.63
N LYS A 83 8.34 3.10 -9.50
CA LYS A 83 8.74 2.76 -10.88
C LYS A 83 9.11 4.00 -11.68
N LEU A 84 8.25 5.02 -11.73
CA LEU A 84 8.52 6.24 -12.48
C LEU A 84 9.79 6.93 -11.97
N ARG A 85 10.02 6.95 -10.65
CA ARG A 85 11.26 7.50 -10.07
C ARG A 85 12.50 6.75 -10.57
N ARG A 86 12.46 5.41 -10.59
CA ARG A 86 13.54 4.58 -11.15
C ARG A 86 13.74 4.86 -12.64
N ASP A 87 12.66 4.94 -13.41
CA ASP A 87 12.72 5.18 -14.86
C ASP A 87 13.32 6.56 -15.16
N VAL A 88 12.93 7.61 -14.40
CA VAL A 88 13.49 8.95 -14.51
C VAL A 88 14.98 8.97 -14.17
N HIS A 89 15.38 8.31 -13.08
CA HIS A 89 16.79 8.24 -12.68
C HIS A 89 17.64 7.42 -13.67
N ALA A 90 17.04 6.43 -14.33
CA ALA A 90 17.70 5.63 -15.37
C ALA A 90 17.90 6.40 -16.68
N LEU A 91 17.19 7.52 -16.90
CA LEU A 91 17.46 8.42 -18.02
C LEU A 91 18.79 9.12 -17.80
N GLY A 92 19.85 8.57 -18.41
CA GLY A 92 21.15 9.26 -18.47
C GLY A 92 21.09 10.56 -19.27
N GLN A 93 22.20 11.29 -19.27
CA GLN A 93 22.33 12.59 -19.94
C GLN A 93 22.01 12.53 -21.46
N HIS A 94 22.21 11.37 -22.08
CA HIS A 94 21.96 11.12 -23.51
C HIS A 94 20.64 10.39 -23.79
N ALA A 95 19.64 10.51 -22.90
CA ALA A 95 18.34 9.92 -23.12
C ALA A 95 17.71 10.40 -24.44
N THR A 96 17.25 9.44 -25.23
CA THR A 96 16.57 9.69 -26.51
C THR A 96 15.27 10.45 -26.29
N SER A 97 14.83 11.22 -27.29
CA SER A 97 13.54 11.92 -27.24
C SER A 97 12.37 10.96 -26.98
N LEU A 98 12.43 9.74 -27.51
CA LEU A 98 11.44 8.70 -27.26
C LEU A 98 11.38 8.27 -25.79
N GLN A 99 12.55 8.09 -25.15
CA GLN A 99 12.61 7.73 -23.73
C GLN A 99 12.06 8.86 -22.85
N LYS A 100 12.44 10.12 -23.16
CA LYS A 100 11.91 11.30 -22.46
C LYS A 100 10.38 11.41 -22.60
N ALA A 101 9.86 11.22 -23.81
CA ALA A 101 8.42 11.26 -24.08
C ALA A 101 7.66 10.20 -23.26
N LYS A 102 8.12 8.95 -23.26
CA LYS A 102 7.51 7.86 -22.47
C LYS A 102 7.42 8.19 -20.98
N THR A 103 8.47 8.78 -20.42
CA THR A 103 8.51 9.14 -19.01
C THR A 103 7.55 10.29 -18.69
N VAL A 104 7.47 11.29 -19.57
CA VAL A 104 6.50 12.41 -19.43
C VAL A 104 5.06 11.89 -19.54
N GLU A 105 4.75 11.07 -20.56
CA GLU A 105 3.43 10.47 -20.74
C GLU A 105 3.02 9.62 -19.55
N PHE A 106 3.92 8.77 -19.05
CA PHE A 106 3.67 7.96 -17.88
C PHE A 106 3.45 8.81 -16.61
N GLY A 107 4.21 9.89 -16.45
CA GLY A 107 4.04 10.86 -15.38
C GLY A 107 2.65 11.52 -15.40
N THR A 108 2.21 12.01 -16.56
CA THR A 108 0.90 12.63 -16.74
C THR A 108 -0.24 11.65 -16.44
N LEU A 109 -0.13 10.40 -16.92
CA LEU A 109 -1.10 9.35 -16.63
C LEU A 109 -1.16 9.04 -15.13
N LEU A 110 0.00 8.96 -14.46
CA LEU A 110 0.08 8.70 -13.02
C LEU A 110 -0.54 9.83 -12.20
N GLN A 111 -0.24 11.08 -12.53
CA GLN A 111 -0.85 12.24 -11.88
C GLN A 111 -2.37 12.20 -11.98
N GLY A 112 -2.92 11.96 -13.18
CA GLY A 112 -4.36 11.84 -13.36
C GLY A 112 -4.98 10.68 -12.56
N ARG A 113 -4.27 9.56 -12.40
CA ARG A 113 -4.72 8.44 -11.56
C ARG A 113 -4.72 8.81 -10.08
N ILE A 114 -3.69 9.51 -9.59
CA ILE A 114 -3.61 9.97 -8.20
C ILE A 114 -4.74 10.96 -7.88
N SER A 115 -5.02 11.92 -8.77
CA SER A 115 -6.11 12.87 -8.57
C SER A 115 -7.48 12.17 -8.50
N ARG A 116 -7.75 11.22 -9.40
CA ARG A 116 -8.99 10.42 -9.35
C ARG A 116 -9.09 9.57 -8.09
N TRP A 117 -7.98 8.95 -7.68
CA TRP A 117 -7.93 8.15 -6.45
C TRP A 117 -8.21 9.01 -5.22
N THR A 118 -7.61 10.20 -5.13
CA THR A 118 -7.78 11.12 -3.98
C THR A 118 -9.25 11.51 -3.83
N ARG A 119 -9.92 11.88 -4.93
CA ARG A 119 -11.35 12.19 -4.92
C ARG A 119 -12.22 11.01 -4.48
N ASN A 120 -11.87 9.79 -4.89
CA ASN A 120 -12.59 8.59 -4.45
C ASN A 120 -12.30 8.25 -2.97
N ALA A 121 -11.12 8.62 -2.48
CA ALA A 121 -10.70 8.36 -1.10
C ALA A 121 -11.46 9.22 -0.10
N GLU A 122 -11.87 10.44 -0.45
CA GLU A 122 -12.64 11.36 0.41
C GLU A 122 -13.90 10.72 1.02
N VAL A 123 -14.55 9.80 0.30
CA VAL A 123 -15.74 9.09 0.78
C VAL A 123 -15.42 8.19 1.99
N HIS A 124 -14.20 7.65 2.05
CA HIS A 124 -13.75 6.74 3.12
C HIS A 124 -12.84 7.45 4.14
N LEU A 125 -12.17 8.53 3.73
CA LEU A 125 -11.20 9.30 4.51
C LEU A 125 -11.55 10.80 4.37
N PRO A 126 -12.57 11.28 5.10
CA PRO A 126 -13.09 12.64 4.95
C PRO A 126 -12.12 13.73 5.41
N CYS A 127 -11.03 13.37 6.11
CA CYS A 127 -10.00 14.29 6.56
C CYS A 127 -9.00 14.69 5.46
N ILE A 128 -9.01 14.03 4.30
CA ILE A 128 -8.05 14.28 3.21
C ILE A 128 -8.07 15.74 2.73
N PRO A 129 -9.23 16.39 2.46
CA PRO A 129 -9.26 17.77 1.99
C PRO A 129 -8.61 18.74 2.98
N SER A 130 -8.98 18.66 4.26
CA SER A 130 -8.40 19.50 5.31
C SER A 130 -6.90 19.30 5.46
N LEU A 131 -6.41 18.06 5.35
CA LEU A 131 -4.97 17.78 5.38
C LEU A 131 -4.22 18.35 4.17
N ALA A 132 -4.86 18.35 3.00
CA ALA A 132 -4.31 18.93 1.79
C ALA A 132 -4.26 20.47 1.86
N GLU A 133 -5.27 21.11 2.45
CA GLU A 133 -5.29 22.55 2.70
C GLU A 133 -4.15 22.98 3.63
N VAL A 134 -3.98 22.29 4.76
CA VAL A 134 -2.88 22.58 5.70
C VAL A 134 -1.50 22.39 5.04
N ASP A 135 -1.35 21.38 4.18
CA ASP A 135 -0.12 21.21 3.40
C ASP A 135 0.10 22.33 2.37
N ALA A 136 -0.97 22.83 1.75
CA ALA A 136 -0.90 23.93 0.79
C ALA A 136 -0.52 25.24 1.47
N GLU A 137 -1.06 25.52 2.67
CA GLU A 137 -0.71 26.70 3.47
C GLU A 137 0.73 26.65 3.98
N ALA A 138 1.23 25.46 4.32
CA ALA A 138 2.61 25.27 4.76
C ALA A 138 3.63 25.30 3.61
N ALA A 139 3.19 25.26 2.36
CA ALA A 139 4.07 25.28 1.21
C ALA A 139 4.65 26.69 0.98
N PRO A 140 5.95 26.83 0.70
CA PRO A 140 6.51 28.13 0.35
C PRO A 140 5.87 28.67 -0.93
N GLU A 141 5.68 29.99 -1.02
CA GLU A 141 5.01 30.66 -2.14
C GLU A 141 5.66 30.37 -3.51
N ASN A 142 6.96 30.04 -3.52
CA ASN A 142 7.73 29.64 -4.69
C ASN A 142 7.96 28.12 -4.80
N ALA A 143 7.13 27.29 -4.17
CA ALA A 143 7.25 25.84 -4.25
C ALA A 143 7.06 25.38 -5.70
N GLN A 144 8.08 24.72 -6.24
CA GLN A 144 7.95 24.06 -7.54
C GLN A 144 6.95 22.92 -7.42
N VAL A 145 6.07 22.78 -8.43
CA VAL A 145 5.15 21.65 -8.50
C VAL A 145 5.96 20.36 -8.42
N PRO A 146 5.69 19.50 -7.43
CA PRO A 146 6.45 18.27 -7.25
C PRO A 146 6.26 17.35 -8.47
N PRO A 147 7.30 16.60 -8.85
CA PRO A 147 7.19 15.68 -9.97
C PRO A 147 6.14 14.59 -9.68
N PRO A 148 5.55 13.94 -10.71
CA PRO A 148 4.45 12.98 -10.51
C PRO A 148 4.76 11.81 -9.55
N TYR A 149 6.04 11.43 -9.43
CA TYR A 149 6.53 10.38 -8.53
C TYR A 149 6.75 10.83 -7.07
N ASP A 150 6.60 12.12 -6.78
CA ASP A 150 6.65 12.72 -5.43
C ASP A 150 5.30 13.33 -5.01
N LEU A 151 4.28 13.26 -5.87
CA LEU A 151 2.92 13.66 -5.51
C LEU A 151 2.44 12.91 -4.27
N LYS A 152 1.85 13.63 -3.33
CA LYS A 152 1.41 13.05 -2.07
C LYS A 152 0.16 12.19 -2.27
N ILE A 153 0.24 10.92 -1.86
CA ILE A 153 -0.90 10.01 -1.79
C ILE A 153 -1.30 9.88 -0.32
N TRP A 154 -2.51 10.33 0.04
CA TRP A 154 -3.01 10.31 1.42
C TRP A 154 -3.50 8.94 1.86
N MET A 155 -2.59 7.98 1.95
CA MET A 155 -2.88 6.65 2.51
C MET A 155 -3.26 6.75 3.99
N PRO A 156 -4.08 5.83 4.54
CA PRO A 156 -4.44 5.85 5.96
C PRO A 156 -3.22 5.89 6.88
N SER A 157 -2.15 5.16 6.53
CA SER A 157 -0.89 5.16 7.29
C SER A 157 -0.22 6.53 7.38
N ARG A 158 -0.39 7.39 6.36
CA ARG A 158 0.15 8.75 6.33
C ARG A 158 -0.78 9.73 7.04
N VAL A 159 -2.10 9.55 6.89
CA VAL A 159 -3.12 10.32 7.60
C VAL A 159 -2.95 10.16 9.10
N CYS A 160 -2.86 8.92 9.61
CA CYS A 160 -2.71 8.67 11.05
C CYS A 160 -1.44 9.30 11.64
N LYS A 161 -0.32 9.28 10.92
CA LYS A 161 0.94 9.91 11.37
C LYS A 161 0.86 11.43 11.48
N ARG A 162 -0.04 12.07 10.74
CA ARG A 162 -0.19 13.53 10.75
C ARG A 162 -1.28 14.00 11.70
N ALA A 163 -2.25 13.13 12.00
CA ALA A 163 -3.28 13.37 13.01
C ALA A 163 -2.78 13.13 14.45
N MET A 164 -1.67 12.40 14.64
CA MET A 164 -1.00 12.31 15.94
C MET A 164 -0.08 13.53 16.14
N PRO A 165 -0.32 14.35 17.18
CA PRO A 165 0.55 15.46 17.55
C PRO A 165 1.89 15.00 18.12
#